data_AF-A0A961XXL3-F1
#
_entry.id   AF-A0A961XXL3-F1
#
_cell.length_a   1.000
_cell.length_b   1.000
_cell.length_c   1.000
_cell.angle_alpha   90.00
_cell.angle_beta   90.00
_cell.angle_gamma   90.00
#
_symmetry.space_group_name_H-M   'P 1'
#
loop_
_entity.id
_entity.type
_entity.pdbx_description
1 polymer ?
#
loop_
_entity_poly.entity_id
_entity_poly.type
_entity_poly.pdbx_seq_one_letter_code
_entity_poly.pdbx_strand_id
1 'polypeptide(L)' 'MTTRRASDNAKALDAFMTTKFQIDSMLERLKTLSDDHFETHPDEITWGDVGTLNNYASLLRQITDAAFKEGEHAA' A
#
# COMPACT_ATOMS: atom_id res chain seq x y z
N MET A 1 21.49 -28.53 -21.36
CA MET A 1 21.92 -27.13 -21.10
C MET A 1 20.70 -26.30 -20.72
N THR A 2 20.45 -26.10 -19.42
CA THR A 2 19.30 -25.35 -18.87
C THR A 2 19.77 -24.04 -18.24
N THR A 3 20.65 -23.31 -18.92
CA THR A 3 21.22 -22.04 -18.43
C THR A 3 20.34 -20.81 -18.70
N ARG A 4 19.26 -20.94 -19.48
CA ARG A 4 18.38 -19.81 -19.84
C ARG A 4 17.40 -19.41 -18.72
N ARG A 5 16.79 -20.37 -18.03
CA ARG A 5 15.77 -20.09 -16.98
C ARG A 5 16.32 -19.35 -15.75
N ALA A 6 17.58 -19.56 -15.40
CA ALA A 6 18.19 -18.89 -14.25
C ALA A 6 18.39 -17.38 -14.49
N SER A 7 18.73 -16.98 -15.73
CA SER A 7 18.90 -15.57 -16.09
C SER A 7 17.58 -14.81 -16.25
N ASP A 8 16.51 -15.47 -16.69
CA ASP A 8 15.19 -14.84 -16.84
C ASP A 8 14.53 -14.53 -15.49
N ASN A 9 14.71 -15.42 -14.50
CA ASN A 9 14.18 -15.22 -13.16
C ASN A 9 14.90 -14.09 -12.39
N ALA A 10 16.18 -13.85 -12.67
CA ALA A 10 16.92 -12.77 -12.02
C ALA A 10 16.34 -11.38 -12.34
N LYS A 11 15.90 -11.15 -13.59
CA LYS A 11 15.22 -9.90 -13.98
C LYS A 11 13.85 -9.76 -13.34
N ALA A 12 13.09 -10.85 -13.28
CA ALA A 12 11.78 -10.85 -12.61
C ALA A 12 11.92 -10.59 -11.10
N LEU A 13 12.94 -11.17 -10.46
CA LEU A 13 13.24 -10.96 -9.05
C LEU A 13 13.65 -9.51 -8.76
N ASP A 14 14.52 -8.93 -9.60
CA ASP A 14 14.93 -7.53 -9.48
C ASP A 14 13.74 -6.56 -9.64
N ALA A 15 12.90 -6.79 -10.65
CA ALA A 15 11.68 -6.01 -10.85
C ALA A 15 10.70 -6.16 -9.66
N PHE A 16 10.57 -7.38 -9.13
CA PHE A 16 9.74 -7.65 -7.94
C PHE A 16 10.28 -6.91 -6.71
N MET A 17 11.58 -7.02 -6.43
CA MET A 17 12.21 -6.32 -5.30
C MET A 17 12.08 -4.81 -5.44
N THR A 18 12.33 -4.25 -6.63
CA THR A 18 12.14 -2.83 -6.91
C THR A 18 10.72 -2.38 -6.63
N THR A 19 9.73 -3.13 -7.14
CA THR A 19 8.31 -2.81 -6.92
C THR A 19 7.95 -2.92 -5.43
N LYS A 20 8.46 -3.94 -4.73
CA LYS A 20 8.25 -4.10 -3.30
C LYS A 20 8.81 -2.90 -2.52
N PHE A 21 10.04 -2.49 -2.80
CA PHE A 21 10.66 -1.35 -2.11
C PHE A 21 9.90 -0.03 -2.36
N GLN A 22 9.35 0.15 -3.56
CA GLN A 22 8.48 1.27 -3.86
C GLN A 22 7.20 1.25 -2.99
N ILE A 23 6.54 0.09 -2.87
CA ILE A 23 5.37 -0.07 -2.01
C ILE A 23 5.73 0.17 -0.54
N ASP A 24 6.82 -0.42 -0.04
CA ASP A 24 7.28 -0.24 1.34
C ASP A 24 7.52 1.26 1.64
N SER A 25 8.15 1.98 0.70
CA SER A 25 8.39 3.44 0.82
C SER A 25 7.10 4.24 0.84
N MET A 26 6.09 3.85 0.05
CA MET A 26 4.77 4.50 0.07
C MET A 26 4.03 4.26 1.38
N LEU A 27 4.11 3.05 1.94
CA LEU A 27 3.52 2.70 3.23
C LEU A 27 4.20 3.44 4.38
N GLU A 28 5.53 3.59 4.36
CA GLU A 28 6.27 4.35 5.37
C GLU A 28 5.88 5.83 5.37
N ARG A 29 5.68 6.42 4.17
CA ARG A 29 5.18 7.80 4.05
C ARG A 29 3.78 7.97 4.62
N LEU A 30 2.87 7.03 4.35
CA LEU A 30 1.52 7.05 4.92
C LEU A 30 1.54 6.88 6.44
N LYS A 31 2.44 6.05 6.97
CA LYS A 31 2.61 5.90 8.42
C LYS A 31 3.10 7.18 9.07
N THR A 32 4.13 7.82 8.48
CA THR A 32 4.65 9.11 8.96
C THR A 32 3.56 10.18 8.95
N LEU A 33 2.75 10.22 7.89
CA LEU A 33 1.61 11.12 7.79
C LEU A 33 0.55 10.83 8.85
N SER A 34 0.27 9.56 9.15
CA SER A 34 -0.63 9.16 10.22
C SER A 34 -0.11 9.57 11.61
N ASP A 35 1.20 9.46 11.85
CA ASP A 35 1.82 9.89 13.11
C ASP A 35 1.71 11.41 13.29
N ASP A 36 1.74 12.18 12.19
CA ASP A 36 1.51 13.62 12.15
C ASP A 36 0.02 14.02 12.02
N HIS A 37 -0.91 13.12 12.36
CA HIS A 37 -2.36 13.38 12.31
C HIS A 37 -2.87 13.83 10.93
N PHE A 38 -2.25 13.34 9.87
CA PHE A 38 -2.49 13.75 8.49
C PHE A 38 -2.38 15.26 8.29
N GLU A 39 -1.35 15.87 8.91
CA GLU A 39 -1.08 17.31 8.84
C GLU A 39 -2.28 18.17 9.28
N THR A 40 -3.20 17.58 10.07
CA THR A 40 -4.43 18.23 10.51
C THR A 40 -4.37 18.49 12.00
N HIS A 41 -4.63 19.73 12.40
CA HIS A 41 -4.72 20.09 13.82
C HIS A 41 -6.05 19.61 14.41
N PRO A 42 -6.06 18.99 15.60
CA PRO A 42 -7.26 18.45 16.22
C PRO A 42 -8.37 19.50 16.44
N ASP A 43 -7.99 20.76 16.67
CA ASP A 43 -8.92 21.89 16.84
C ASP A 43 -9.53 22.39 15.51
N GLU A 44 -8.95 22.02 14.37
CA GLU A 44 -9.38 22.44 13.03
C GLU A 44 -10.05 21.31 12.23
N ILE A 45 -10.19 20.10 12.81
CA ILE A 45 -10.80 18.95 12.13
C ILE A 45 -12.27 19.26 11.80
N THR A 46 -12.60 19.11 10.52
CA THR A 46 -13.96 19.19 10.01
C THR A 46 -14.48 17.85 9.49
N TRP A 47 -15.79 17.77 9.24
CA TRP A 47 -16.37 16.62 8.55
C TRP A 47 -15.82 16.41 7.13
N GLY A 48 -15.27 17.46 6.50
CA GLY A 48 -14.57 17.34 5.22
C GLY A 48 -13.29 16.51 5.34
N ASP A 49 -12.52 16.73 6.40
CA ASP A 49 -11.28 16.00 6.69
C ASP A 49 -11.58 14.52 6.99
N VAL A 50 -12.64 14.27 7.77
CA VAL A 50 -13.16 12.91 8.01
C VAL A 50 -13.53 12.23 6.69
N GLY A 51 -14.15 12.94 5.76
CA GLY A 51 -14.47 12.42 4.42
C GLY A 51 -13.23 12.01 3.63
N THR A 52 -12.19 12.84 3.67
CA THR A 52 -10.90 12.55 3.02
C THR A 52 -10.22 11.32 3.63
N LEU A 53 -10.18 11.21 4.95
CA LEU A 53 -9.61 10.04 5.63
C LEU A 53 -10.39 8.76 5.34
N ASN A 54 -11.72 8.84 5.27
CA ASN A 54 -12.55 7.69 4.87
C ASN A 54 -12.24 7.21 3.46
N ASN A 55 -11.95 8.13 2.53
CA ASN A 55 -11.53 7.76 1.18
C ASN A 55 -10.18 7.02 1.19
N TYR A 56 -9.18 7.52 1.93
CA TYR A 56 -7.90 6.83 2.06
C TYR A 56 -8.02 5.45 2.72
N ALA A 57 -8.82 5.34 3.77
CA ALA A 57 -9.09 4.06 4.43
C ALA A 57 -9.76 3.05 3.48
N SER A 58 -10.70 3.50 2.64
CA SER A 58 -11.35 2.65 1.64
C SER A 58 -10.37 2.12 0.58
N LEU A 59 -9.44 2.96 0.12
CA LEU A 59 -8.41 2.56 -0.84
C LEU A 59 -7.44 1.55 -0.23
N LEU A 60 -6.97 1.79 1.00
CA LEU A 60 -6.10 0.86 1.72
C LEU A 60 -6.78 -0.48 1.98
N ARG A 61 -8.08 -0.46 2.32
CA ARG A 61 -8.87 -1.68 2.48
C ARG A 61 -8.94 -2.46 1.17
N GLN A 62 -9.28 -1.83 0.05
CA GLN A 62 -9.32 -2.52 -1.25
C GLN A 62 -7.98 -3.17 -1.63
N ILE A 63 -6.87 -2.50 -1.36
CA ILE A 63 -5.52 -3.05 -1.59
C ILE A 63 -5.26 -4.26 -0.69
N THR A 64 -5.65 -4.16 0.59
CA THR A 64 -5.47 -5.23 1.58
C THR A 64 -6.35 -6.43 1.23
N ASP A 65 -7.64 -6.22 0.97
CA ASP A 65 -8.58 -7.27 0.58
C ASP A 65 -8.10 -8.02 -0.68
N ALA A 66 -7.55 -7.29 -1.66
CA ALA A 66 -6.96 -7.89 -2.87
C ALA A 66 -5.69 -8.70 -2.56
N ALA A 67 -4.85 -8.24 -1.64
CA ALA A 67 -3.62 -8.92 -1.24
C ALA A 67 -3.90 -10.19 -0.42
N PHE A 68 -4.89 -10.17 0.46
CA PHE A 68 -5.25 -11.28 1.35
C PHE A 68 -6.36 -12.18 0.80
N LYS A 69 -6.94 -11.84 -0.36
CA LYS A 69 -8.09 -12.53 -0.97
C LYS A 69 -9.31 -12.58 -0.05
N GLU A 70 -9.42 -11.64 0.88
CA GLU A 70 -10.54 -11.57 1.85
C GLU A 70 -11.87 -11.23 1.16
N GLY A 71 -11.85 -10.74 -0.08
CA GLY A 71 -13.03 -10.52 -0.91
C GLY A 71 -13.61 -11.78 -1.59
N GLU A 72 -12.88 -12.90 -1.65
CA GLU A 72 -13.35 -14.14 -2.32
C GLU A 72 -13.71 -15.28 -1.34
N HIS A 73 -13.50 -15.09 -0.02
CA HIS A 73 -13.78 -16.09 1.02
C HIS A 73 -14.46 -15.54 2.28
N ALA A 74 -15.19 -14.42 2.18
CA ALA A 74 -16.03 -13.91 3.27
C ALA A 74 -17.55 -14.04 3.02
N ALA A 75 -18.00 -14.62 1.90
CA ALA A 75 -19.40 -14.99 1.67
C ALA A 75 -19.51 -16.16 0.68
#